data_AF-A0A8H2XKQ2-F1
#
_entry.id   AF-A0A8H2XKQ2-F1
#
_cell.length_a   1.000
_cell.length_b   1.000
_cell.length_c   1.000
_cell.angle_alpha   90.00
_cell.angle_beta   90.00
_cell.angle_gamma   90.00
#
_symmetry.space_group_name_H-M   'P 1'
#
loop_
_entity.id
_entity.type
_entity.pdbx_description
1 polymer ?
#
loop_
_entity_poly.entity_id
_entity_poly.type
_entity_poly.pdbx_seq_one_letter_code
_entity_poly.pdbx_strand_id
1 'polypeptide(L)'
;MFIVDKISRPFRPEDIVEIQHSNQTEHILPGTICSKWDFVFEWDENCVKSSTLEEWRQHSDKLCDEALIETFPNPSSSTGTDLLEAIERRAEQGPGAARNFIDHVNRMPPEGIRASDDQIRRAQRFFYKYSSPILVSLMHFSLAGGFASARITRVLHTVSYLVPGKSSKSGEYSITEATNDRTFRRLLETLQMILDAMGGHISLVEREGINIKPDVHDLAPGEEGWRSIVRVRLLHGVARRRIMERVRHPESTGGGLPRYDFSVDGYPINQEDLAGTLSSFCTAPLFCMERLGYHPPLFEKEDYLALWRHIGYYMGINPEILSRHFSGVSVNNKFIVSIIVHLLEDSEHEEGSLPPPTMPILHAISNRPPFPTPFAYNCALTRFLVGDLLANYLQIPKTPPLEYCFLRTRLLLGKVPYLFGRVYRIRNWESRRIRISREGLSRMVRWQLGMRRTVFRPRQEDGDIAPGVEQAEAVVPNMVLGQAFLREYNLFIREMLGVMGGVVLSALAVGWQARRWIC
;
A
#
# COMPACT_ATOMS: atom_id res chain seq x y z
N MET A 1 -2.49 6.47 -22.46
CA MET A 1 -3.15 5.17 -22.72
C MET A 1 -2.31 4.03 -22.14
N PHE A 2 -2.88 3.29 -21.21
CA PHE A 2 -2.27 2.14 -20.55
C PHE A 2 -3.17 0.93 -20.73
N ILE A 3 -2.65 -0.10 -21.39
CA ILE A 3 -3.39 -1.33 -21.60
C ILE A 3 -3.28 -2.16 -20.32
N VAL A 4 -4.41 -2.52 -19.72
CA VAL A 4 -4.49 -3.38 -18.55
C VAL A 4 -4.79 -4.80 -19.03
N ASP A 5 -3.78 -5.66 -18.87
CA ASP A 5 -3.78 -7.05 -19.34
C ASP A 5 -3.86 -7.21 -20.87
N LYS A 6 -3.74 -8.46 -21.35
CA LYS A 6 -3.82 -8.78 -22.77
C LYS A 6 -5.23 -8.53 -23.29
N ILE A 7 -5.33 -7.79 -24.39
CA ILE A 7 -6.56 -7.67 -25.19
C ILE A 7 -6.58 -8.81 -26.22
N SER A 8 -7.71 -9.50 -26.30
CA SER A 8 -7.90 -10.73 -27.08
C SER A 8 -7.76 -10.54 -28.59
N ARG A 9 -8.02 -9.31 -29.08
CA ARG A 9 -8.04 -8.95 -30.50
C ARG A 9 -7.35 -7.60 -30.77
N PRO A 10 -6.82 -7.38 -31.99
CA PRO A 10 -6.43 -6.05 -32.44
C PRO A 10 -7.64 -5.11 -32.42
N PHE A 11 -7.40 -3.83 -32.11
CA PHE A 11 -8.42 -2.80 -32.05
C PHE A 11 -7.85 -1.46 -32.50
N ARG A 12 -8.73 -0.56 -32.89
CA ARG A 12 -8.41 0.82 -33.22
C ARG A 12 -8.91 1.75 -32.11
N PRO A 13 -8.34 2.96 -31.98
CA PRO A 13 -8.80 3.91 -30.96
C PRO A 13 -10.31 4.20 -31.02
N GLU A 14 -10.93 4.18 -32.20
CA GLU A 14 -12.37 4.35 -32.40
C GLU A 14 -13.23 3.17 -31.87
N ASP A 15 -12.64 2.01 -31.60
CA ASP A 15 -13.33 0.85 -31.04
C ASP A 15 -13.45 0.93 -29.49
N ILE A 16 -12.79 1.89 -28.86
CA ILE A 16 -12.73 2.03 -27.40
C ILE A 16 -14.00 2.73 -26.89
N VAL A 17 -14.74 2.05 -26.02
CA VAL A 17 -15.90 2.62 -25.32
C VAL A 17 -15.44 3.28 -24.02
N GLU A 18 -15.52 4.60 -23.95
CA GLU A 18 -15.23 5.31 -22.71
C GLU A 18 -16.36 5.16 -21.69
N ILE A 19 -16.02 4.67 -20.50
CA ILE A 19 -16.93 4.57 -19.36
C ILE A 19 -16.85 5.88 -18.59
N GLN A 20 -17.91 6.68 -18.66
CA GLN A 20 -18.05 7.93 -17.93
C GLN A 20 -18.55 7.67 -16.50
N HIS A 21 -19.62 6.89 -16.40
CA HIS A 21 -20.28 6.53 -15.14
C HIS A 21 -20.25 5.03 -14.91
N SER A 22 -20.07 4.62 -13.67
CA SER A 22 -19.94 3.20 -13.33
C SER A 22 -21.20 2.39 -13.60
N ASN A 23 -22.39 3.02 -13.56
CA ASN A 23 -23.66 2.37 -13.90
C ASN A 23 -23.71 1.83 -15.35
N GLN A 24 -22.87 2.34 -16.26
CA GLN A 24 -22.79 1.86 -17.63
C GLN A 24 -22.30 0.40 -17.69
N THR A 25 -21.53 -0.04 -16.68
CA THR A 25 -21.00 -1.41 -16.57
C THR A 25 -22.08 -2.49 -16.56
N GLU A 26 -23.33 -2.14 -16.22
CA GLU A 26 -24.45 -3.08 -16.23
C GLU A 26 -24.75 -3.63 -17.63
N HIS A 27 -24.49 -2.82 -18.65
CA HIS A 27 -24.86 -3.07 -20.03
C HIS A 27 -23.67 -3.35 -20.95
N ILE A 28 -22.44 -3.35 -20.42
CA ILE A 28 -21.24 -3.67 -21.21
C ILE A 28 -21.22 -5.17 -21.52
N LEU A 29 -21.06 -5.50 -22.80
CA LEU A 29 -20.97 -6.88 -23.27
C LEU A 29 -19.54 -7.41 -23.12
N PRO A 30 -19.34 -8.70 -22.79
CA PRO A 30 -18.02 -9.33 -22.84
C PRO A 30 -17.32 -9.15 -24.20
N GLY A 31 -16.02 -8.87 -24.19
CA GLY A 31 -15.21 -8.56 -25.37
C GLY A 31 -15.23 -7.10 -25.82
N THR A 32 -15.98 -6.24 -25.11
CA THR A 32 -15.97 -4.78 -25.35
C THR A 32 -14.66 -4.20 -24.83
N ILE A 33 -13.98 -3.42 -25.66
CA ILE A 33 -12.76 -2.70 -25.24
C ILE A 33 -13.20 -1.38 -24.66
N CYS A 34 -12.91 -1.19 -23.38
CA CYS A 34 -13.36 -0.06 -22.61
C CYS A 34 -12.18 0.82 -22.20
N SER A 35 -12.46 2.07 -21.86
CA SER A 35 -11.52 2.92 -21.15
C SER A 35 -12.16 3.65 -19.98
N LYS A 36 -11.37 3.87 -18.92
CA LYS A 36 -11.66 4.83 -17.86
C LYS A 36 -10.35 5.54 -17.54
N TRP A 37 -10.37 6.87 -17.50
CA TRP A 37 -9.13 7.66 -17.45
C TRP A 37 -8.17 7.24 -18.57
N ASP A 38 -6.89 7.07 -18.25
CA ASP A 38 -5.87 6.58 -19.18
C ASP A 38 -5.86 5.05 -19.34
N PHE A 39 -6.69 4.29 -18.61
CA PHE A 39 -6.65 2.82 -18.61
C PHE A 39 -7.58 2.25 -19.68
N VAL A 40 -7.06 1.33 -20.49
CA VAL A 40 -7.77 0.61 -21.55
C VAL A 40 -7.75 -0.87 -21.23
N PHE A 41 -8.90 -1.52 -21.28
CA PHE A 41 -9.05 -2.93 -20.91
C PHE A 41 -10.22 -3.57 -21.65
N GLU A 42 -10.18 -4.89 -21.78
CA GLU A 42 -11.30 -5.65 -22.31
C GLU A 42 -12.23 -6.09 -21.18
N TRP A 43 -13.52 -5.79 -21.30
CA TRP A 43 -14.56 -6.22 -20.36
C TRP A 43 -14.88 -7.71 -20.53
N ASP A 44 -14.91 -8.47 -19.45
CA ASP A 44 -15.24 -9.91 -19.46
C ASP A 44 -15.95 -10.36 -18.16
N GLU A 45 -16.17 -11.66 -17.99
CA GLU A 45 -16.86 -12.24 -16.84
C GLU A 45 -16.14 -12.08 -15.48
N ASN A 46 -14.87 -11.68 -15.49
CA ASN A 46 -14.08 -11.41 -14.28
C ASN A 46 -14.15 -9.94 -13.86
N CYS A 47 -14.66 -9.05 -14.74
CA CYS A 47 -15.02 -7.70 -14.36
C CYS A 47 -16.25 -7.71 -13.42
N VAL A 48 -16.31 -6.72 -12.53
CA VAL A 48 -17.38 -6.59 -11.54
C VAL A 48 -18.26 -5.42 -11.93
N LYS A 49 -19.56 -5.65 -11.98
CA LYS A 49 -20.55 -4.61 -12.30
C LYS A 49 -20.77 -3.68 -11.11
N SER A 50 -21.19 -2.45 -11.40
CA SER A 50 -21.46 -1.42 -10.38
C SER A 50 -22.46 -1.90 -9.31
N SER A 51 -23.56 -2.56 -9.70
CA SER A 51 -24.54 -3.10 -8.75
C SER A 51 -23.94 -4.03 -7.71
N THR A 52 -23.07 -4.95 -8.12
CA THR A 52 -22.37 -5.87 -7.21
C THR A 52 -21.42 -5.13 -6.27
N LEU A 53 -20.71 -4.13 -6.78
CA LEU A 53 -19.84 -3.29 -5.94
C LEU A 53 -20.66 -2.49 -4.92
N GLU A 54 -21.77 -1.87 -5.34
CA GLU A 54 -22.70 -1.16 -4.45
C GLU A 54 -23.30 -2.09 -3.36
N GLU A 55 -23.58 -3.36 -3.67
CA GLU A 55 -23.99 -4.34 -2.66
C GLU A 55 -22.90 -4.57 -1.60
N TRP A 56 -21.63 -4.72 -2.02
CA TRP A 56 -20.52 -4.92 -1.10
C TRP A 56 -20.29 -3.72 -0.17
N ARG A 57 -20.67 -2.52 -0.61
CA ARG A 57 -20.60 -1.30 0.22
C ARG A 57 -21.55 -1.32 1.41
N GLN A 58 -22.63 -2.09 1.32
CA GLN A 58 -23.58 -2.26 2.40
C GLN A 58 -23.11 -3.26 3.47
N HIS A 59 -21.90 -3.81 3.33
CA HIS A 59 -21.35 -4.81 4.24
C HIS A 59 -20.07 -4.30 4.92
N SER A 60 -20.13 -4.14 6.25
CA SER A 60 -18.96 -3.88 7.10
C SER A 60 -18.34 -5.20 7.61
N ASP A 61 -17.42 -5.09 8.57
CA ASP A 61 -16.85 -6.24 9.29
C ASP A 61 -17.52 -6.41 10.67
N LYS A 62 -18.70 -7.05 10.65
CA LYS A 62 -19.53 -7.29 11.82
C LYS A 62 -18.79 -8.00 12.95
N LEU A 63 -17.96 -8.99 12.61
CA LEU A 63 -17.22 -9.79 13.59
C LEU A 63 -16.22 -8.93 14.38
N CYS A 64 -15.49 -8.05 13.69
CA CYS A 64 -14.60 -7.08 14.32
C CYS A 64 -15.38 -6.06 15.16
N ASP A 65 -16.52 -5.60 14.68
CA ASP A 65 -17.33 -4.57 15.36
C ASP A 65 -17.88 -5.03 16.68
N GLU A 66 -18.48 -6.21 16.69
CA GLU A 66 -19.09 -6.77 17.90
C GLU A 66 -18.02 -7.02 18.97
N ALA A 67 -16.82 -7.50 18.58
CA ALA A 67 -15.70 -7.68 19.51
C ALA A 67 -15.21 -6.36 20.13
N LEU A 68 -15.14 -5.29 19.32
CA LEU A 68 -14.76 -3.96 19.81
C LEU A 68 -15.84 -3.34 20.72
N ILE A 69 -17.12 -3.52 20.39
CA ILE A 69 -18.23 -3.03 21.21
C ILE A 69 -18.25 -3.74 22.56
N GLU A 70 -18.07 -5.06 22.58
CA GLU A 70 -18.02 -5.84 23.81
C GLU A 70 -16.81 -5.45 24.69
N THR A 71 -15.63 -5.33 24.09
CA THR A 71 -14.38 -5.07 24.81
C THR A 71 -14.26 -3.62 25.28
N PHE A 72 -14.77 -2.68 24.49
CA PHE A 72 -14.72 -1.25 24.76
C PHE A 72 -16.13 -0.65 24.71
N PRO A 73 -16.96 -0.80 25.76
CA PRO A 73 -18.32 -0.24 25.77
C PRO A 73 -18.31 1.29 25.57
N ASN A 74 -17.31 1.98 26.12
CA ASN A 74 -17.07 3.40 25.86
C ASN A 74 -16.08 3.58 24.69
N PRO A 75 -16.41 4.30 23.61
CA PRO A 75 -15.56 4.42 22.43
C PRO A 75 -14.18 5.02 22.73
N SER A 76 -14.12 5.98 23.66
CA SER A 76 -12.88 6.66 24.04
C SER A 76 -11.90 5.75 24.78
N SER A 77 -12.37 4.66 25.43
CA SER A 77 -11.51 3.74 26.19
C SER A 77 -10.59 2.89 25.31
N SER A 78 -10.83 2.84 24.00
CA SER A 78 -9.96 2.19 23.03
C SER A 78 -8.68 2.98 22.71
N THR A 79 -8.67 4.29 23.02
CA THR A 79 -7.57 5.21 22.67
C THR A 79 -6.28 4.82 23.38
N GLY A 80 -5.17 4.78 22.64
CA GLY A 80 -3.86 4.42 23.18
C GLY A 80 -3.69 2.96 23.62
N THR A 81 -4.67 2.11 23.37
CA THR A 81 -4.67 0.70 23.83
C THR A 81 -4.27 -0.24 22.68
N ASP A 82 -3.50 -1.29 22.98
CA ASP A 82 -3.30 -2.40 22.03
C ASP A 82 -4.60 -3.20 21.94
N LEU A 83 -5.35 -2.99 20.86
CA LEU A 83 -6.69 -3.56 20.68
C LEU A 83 -6.66 -5.09 20.65
N LEU A 84 -5.64 -5.69 20.05
CA LEU A 84 -5.55 -7.14 19.91
C LEU A 84 -5.37 -7.77 21.30
N GLU A 85 -4.40 -7.27 22.06
CA GLU A 85 -4.12 -7.77 23.42
C GLU A 85 -5.34 -7.60 24.35
N ALA A 86 -6.04 -6.46 24.26
CA ALA A 86 -7.25 -6.23 25.05
C ALA A 86 -8.39 -7.20 24.70
N ILE A 87 -8.60 -7.49 23.41
CA ILE A 87 -9.62 -8.42 22.94
C ILE A 87 -9.24 -9.87 23.30
N GLU A 88 -7.97 -10.25 23.21
CA GLU A 88 -7.49 -11.56 23.65
C GLU A 88 -7.79 -11.77 25.14
N ARG A 89 -7.43 -10.81 26.01
CA ARG A 89 -7.76 -10.85 27.45
C ARG A 89 -9.26 -10.89 27.70
N ARG A 90 -10.06 -10.19 26.90
CA ARG A 90 -11.53 -10.23 27.01
C ARG A 90 -12.08 -11.60 26.61
N ALA A 91 -11.57 -12.18 25.52
CA ALA A 91 -11.94 -13.52 25.07
C ALA A 91 -11.67 -14.57 26.16
N GLU A 92 -10.54 -14.48 26.87
CA GLU A 92 -10.17 -15.36 27.99
C GLU A 92 -11.21 -15.43 29.11
N GLN A 93 -12.02 -14.39 29.29
CA GLN A 93 -13.02 -14.31 30.37
C GLN A 93 -14.29 -15.13 30.11
N GLY A 94 -14.52 -15.60 28.87
CA GLY A 94 -15.69 -16.44 28.57
C GLY A 94 -16.14 -16.39 27.10
N PRO A 95 -17.31 -16.97 26.79
CA PRO A 95 -17.92 -16.86 25.48
C PRO A 95 -18.39 -15.41 25.21
N GLY A 96 -18.33 -14.99 23.95
CA GLY A 96 -18.69 -13.63 23.54
C GLY A 96 -18.23 -13.30 22.11
N ALA A 97 -18.53 -12.10 21.66
CA ALA A 97 -18.05 -11.57 20.38
C ALA A 97 -16.52 -11.47 20.34
N ALA A 98 -15.88 -11.08 21.46
CA ALA A 98 -14.42 -11.08 21.57
C ALA A 98 -13.82 -12.48 21.31
N ARG A 99 -14.41 -13.52 21.93
CA ARG A 99 -14.01 -14.93 21.71
C ARG A 99 -14.23 -15.35 20.26
N ASN A 100 -15.38 -15.03 19.69
CA ASN A 100 -15.70 -15.36 18.29
C ASN A 100 -14.71 -14.73 17.30
N PHE A 101 -14.31 -13.47 17.54
CA PHE A 101 -13.31 -12.79 16.72
C PHE A 101 -11.96 -13.48 16.81
N ILE A 102 -11.45 -13.74 18.02
CA ILE A 102 -10.17 -14.42 18.24
C ILE A 102 -10.16 -15.83 17.63
N ASP A 103 -11.23 -16.59 17.83
CA ASP A 103 -11.35 -17.93 17.26
C ASP A 103 -11.36 -17.91 15.74
N HIS A 104 -11.92 -16.87 15.11
CA HIS A 104 -11.89 -16.71 13.66
C HIS A 104 -10.51 -16.31 13.14
N VAL A 105 -9.86 -15.31 13.74
CA VAL A 105 -8.53 -14.86 13.27
C VAL A 105 -7.43 -15.87 13.54
N ASN A 106 -7.64 -16.81 14.46
CA ASN A 106 -6.74 -17.94 14.69
C ASN A 106 -6.94 -19.10 13.71
N ARG A 107 -8.00 -19.11 12.90
CA ARG A 107 -8.19 -20.12 11.86
C ARG A 107 -7.25 -19.84 10.70
N MET A 108 -6.73 -20.91 10.11
CA MET A 108 -6.07 -20.81 8.81
C MET A 108 -7.08 -20.39 7.73
N PRO A 109 -6.65 -19.62 6.71
CA PRO A 109 -7.52 -19.34 5.58
C PRO A 109 -7.97 -20.65 4.92
N PRO A 110 -9.20 -20.71 4.40
CA PRO A 110 -9.71 -21.91 3.74
C PRO A 110 -8.94 -22.21 2.44
N GLU A 111 -9.14 -23.43 1.93
CA GLU A 111 -8.62 -23.85 0.63
C GLU A 111 -9.11 -22.89 -0.48
N GLY A 112 -8.25 -22.64 -1.49
CA GLY A 112 -8.50 -21.64 -2.54
C GLY A 112 -8.13 -20.20 -2.16
N ILE A 113 -8.09 -19.86 -0.87
CA ILE A 113 -7.61 -18.54 -0.38
C ILE A 113 -6.19 -18.64 0.15
N ARG A 114 -5.91 -19.69 0.92
CA ARG A 114 -4.63 -19.93 1.58
C ARG A 114 -3.48 -20.00 0.58
N ALA A 115 -2.47 -19.14 0.76
CA ALA A 115 -1.13 -19.33 0.19
C ALA A 115 -0.37 -20.38 1.01
N SER A 116 0.39 -21.25 0.34
CA SER A 116 1.31 -22.18 1.02
C SER A 116 2.54 -21.45 1.57
N ASP A 117 3.21 -22.07 2.53
CA ASP A 117 4.38 -21.51 3.19
C ASP A 117 5.49 -21.16 2.18
N ASP A 118 5.68 -21.99 1.16
CA ASP A 118 6.63 -21.72 0.09
C ASP A 118 6.20 -20.55 -0.81
N GLN A 119 4.90 -20.42 -1.10
CA GLN A 119 4.38 -19.26 -1.83
C GLN A 119 4.62 -17.98 -1.02
N ILE A 120 4.36 -18.01 0.29
CA ILE A 120 4.61 -16.87 1.19
C ILE A 120 6.09 -16.49 1.17
N ARG A 121 7.01 -17.46 1.34
CA ARG A 121 8.46 -17.20 1.28
C ARG A 121 8.91 -16.62 -0.05
N ARG A 122 8.40 -17.15 -1.18
CA ARG A 122 8.73 -16.63 -2.53
C ARG A 122 8.16 -15.24 -2.76
N ALA A 123 6.95 -14.95 -2.27
CA ALA A 123 6.31 -13.64 -2.35
C ALA A 123 7.04 -12.58 -1.50
N GLN A 124 7.47 -12.92 -0.28
CA GLN A 124 8.32 -12.05 0.55
C GLN A 124 9.66 -11.76 -0.16
N ARG A 125 10.29 -12.79 -0.74
CA ARG A 125 11.51 -12.62 -1.55
C ARG A 125 11.27 -11.70 -2.75
N PHE A 126 10.14 -11.87 -3.43
CA PHE A 126 9.72 -11.01 -4.55
C PHE A 126 9.60 -9.56 -4.12
N PHE A 127 8.91 -9.29 -3.00
CA PHE A 127 8.76 -7.94 -2.46
C PHE A 127 10.12 -7.26 -2.27
N TYR A 128 11.09 -7.93 -1.64
CA TYR A 128 12.41 -7.33 -1.43
C TYR A 128 13.30 -7.28 -2.68
N LYS A 129 13.10 -8.21 -3.62
CA LYS A 129 13.75 -8.15 -4.94
C LYS A 129 13.32 -6.91 -5.71
N TYR A 130 12.04 -6.55 -5.65
CA TYR A 130 11.43 -5.41 -6.33
C TYR A 130 10.96 -4.29 -5.39
N SER A 131 11.60 -4.14 -4.23
CA SER A 131 11.11 -3.24 -3.17
C SER A 131 11.01 -1.79 -3.64
N SER A 132 12.00 -1.31 -4.39
CA SER A 132 12.00 0.06 -4.91
C SER A 132 10.80 0.34 -5.83
N PRO A 133 10.58 -0.39 -6.94
CA PRO A 133 9.41 -0.12 -7.78
C PRO A 133 8.07 -0.43 -7.09
N ILE A 134 8.00 -1.43 -6.21
CA ILE A 134 6.78 -1.72 -5.43
C ILE A 134 6.44 -0.53 -4.52
N LEU A 135 7.38 -0.04 -3.71
CA LEU A 135 7.13 1.08 -2.79
C LEU A 135 6.84 2.39 -3.53
N VAL A 136 7.48 2.61 -4.67
CA VAL A 136 7.16 3.74 -5.57
C VAL A 136 5.71 3.64 -6.04
N SER A 137 5.27 2.46 -6.50
CA SER A 137 3.89 2.22 -6.93
C SER A 137 2.89 2.43 -5.79
N LEU A 138 3.14 1.84 -4.63
CA LEU A 138 2.22 1.96 -3.50
C LEU A 138 2.03 3.43 -3.08
N MET A 139 3.11 4.22 -3.09
CA MET A 139 3.06 5.63 -2.73
C MET A 139 2.42 6.51 -3.80
N HIS A 140 2.85 6.38 -5.05
CA HIS A 140 2.50 7.34 -6.12
C HIS A 140 1.31 6.89 -6.97
N PHE A 141 1.06 5.59 -7.11
CA PHE A 141 -0.10 5.09 -7.84
C PHE A 141 -1.25 4.74 -6.90
N SER A 142 -1.04 3.77 -6.00
CA SER A 142 -2.12 3.24 -5.17
C SER A 142 -2.64 4.29 -4.19
N LEU A 143 -1.74 4.94 -3.45
CA LEU A 143 -2.11 5.92 -2.44
C LEU A 143 -2.44 7.28 -3.05
N ALA A 144 -1.46 7.97 -3.64
CA ALA A 144 -1.67 9.31 -4.21
C ALA A 144 -2.72 9.33 -5.34
N GLY A 145 -2.75 8.29 -6.18
CA GLY A 145 -3.73 8.12 -7.26
C GLY A 145 -5.10 7.62 -6.77
N GLY A 146 -5.13 6.67 -5.83
CA GLY A 146 -6.37 6.10 -5.29
C GLY A 146 -7.24 7.11 -4.53
N PHE A 147 -6.66 8.23 -4.09
CA PHE A 147 -7.40 9.34 -3.47
C PHE A 147 -8.24 10.18 -4.42
N ALA A 148 -8.25 9.86 -5.71
CA ALA A 148 -9.27 10.37 -6.63
C ALA A 148 -10.70 9.95 -6.20
N SER A 149 -10.85 8.91 -5.36
CA SER A 149 -12.15 8.54 -4.81
C SER A 149 -12.64 9.57 -3.78
N ALA A 150 -13.72 10.27 -4.10
CA ALA A 150 -14.40 11.19 -3.18
C ALA A 150 -14.91 10.46 -1.92
N ARG A 151 -15.39 9.22 -2.09
CA ARG A 151 -15.90 8.36 -1.01
C ARG A 151 -14.80 8.02 0.00
N ILE A 152 -13.64 7.54 -0.47
CA ILE A 152 -12.47 7.27 0.40
C ILE A 152 -11.99 8.56 1.08
N THR A 153 -11.98 9.67 0.34
CA THR A 153 -11.59 10.98 0.89
C THR A 153 -12.50 11.40 2.04
N ARG A 154 -13.83 11.23 1.94
CA ARG A 154 -14.78 11.50 3.03
C ARG A 154 -14.51 10.66 4.27
N VAL A 155 -14.24 9.36 4.11
CA VAL A 155 -13.85 8.48 5.24
C VAL A 155 -12.60 9.02 5.94
N LEU A 156 -11.55 9.35 5.18
CA LEU A 156 -10.28 9.84 5.73
C LEU A 156 -10.40 11.18 6.48
N HIS A 157 -11.16 12.13 5.93
CA HIS A 157 -11.44 13.40 6.60
C HIS A 157 -12.25 13.18 7.88
N THR A 158 -13.23 12.27 7.84
CA THR A 158 -14.10 12.00 8.99
C THR A 158 -13.35 11.34 10.14
N VAL A 159 -12.27 10.59 9.89
CA VAL A 159 -11.47 10.01 10.97
C VAL A 159 -10.29 10.90 11.38
N SER A 160 -9.90 11.86 10.53
CA SER A 160 -8.78 12.80 10.75
C SER A 160 -7.43 12.14 11.09
N TYR A 161 -7.27 10.84 10.77
CA TYR A 161 -6.07 10.06 11.12
C TYR A 161 -4.89 10.31 10.18
N LEU A 162 -5.14 10.48 8.87
CA LEU A 162 -4.09 10.52 7.85
C LEU A 162 -3.85 11.95 7.31
N VAL A 163 -4.88 12.78 7.33
CA VAL A 163 -4.93 14.04 6.57
C VAL A 163 -5.07 15.21 7.54
N PRO A 164 -4.40 16.37 7.28
CA PRO A 164 -4.53 17.56 8.12
C PRO A 164 -6.00 18.00 8.26
N GLY A 165 -6.36 18.53 9.43
CA GLY A 165 -7.66 19.19 9.63
C GLY A 165 -7.80 20.44 8.74
N LYS A 166 -9.05 20.84 8.44
CA LYS A 166 -9.34 22.02 7.60
C LYS A 166 -8.79 23.31 8.22
N SER A 167 -8.22 24.19 7.38
CA SER A 167 -7.82 25.54 7.79
C SER A 167 -8.92 26.60 7.58
N SER A 168 -9.85 26.36 6.66
CA SER A 168 -10.77 27.38 6.14
C SER A 168 -12.13 26.81 5.73
N LYS A 169 -13.11 27.71 5.56
CA LYS A 169 -14.45 27.39 4.99
C LYS A 169 -14.37 26.88 3.53
N SER A 170 -13.26 27.11 2.82
CA SER A 170 -13.05 26.66 1.43
C SER A 170 -12.55 25.22 1.30
N GLY A 171 -12.26 24.52 2.40
CA GLY A 171 -11.85 23.12 2.38
C GLY A 171 -10.37 22.88 2.07
N GLU A 172 -9.56 23.92 1.91
CA GLU A 172 -8.11 23.80 1.71
C GLU A 172 -7.39 23.24 2.95
N TYR A 173 -6.39 22.39 2.70
CA TYR A 173 -5.54 21.80 3.73
C TYR A 173 -4.57 22.83 4.31
N SER A 174 -4.49 22.92 5.64
CA SER A 174 -3.39 23.63 6.29
C SER A 174 -2.14 22.75 6.26
N ILE A 175 -1.23 22.98 5.31
CA ILE A 175 0.05 22.26 5.26
C ILE A 175 1.07 23.00 6.11
N THR A 176 1.20 22.57 7.36
CA THR A 176 2.26 22.99 8.29
C THR A 176 3.28 21.87 8.49
N GLU A 177 4.48 22.18 8.98
CA GLU A 177 5.51 21.18 9.28
C GLU A 177 4.98 20.06 10.20
N ALA A 178 4.26 20.42 11.26
CA ALA A 178 3.67 19.45 12.19
C ALA A 178 2.66 18.51 11.52
N THR A 179 1.76 19.06 10.69
CA THR A 179 0.79 18.24 9.95
C THR A 179 1.47 17.36 8.90
N ASN A 180 2.53 17.87 8.27
CA ASN A 180 3.33 17.15 7.29
C ASN A 180 4.07 15.96 7.91
N ASP A 181 4.64 16.17 9.10
CA ASP A 181 5.29 15.13 9.91
C ASP A 181 4.28 14.08 10.39
N ARG A 182 3.09 14.49 10.81
CA ARG A 182 2.02 13.58 11.21
C ARG A 182 1.62 12.67 10.05
N THR A 183 1.32 13.23 8.88
CA THR A 183 0.99 12.45 7.68
C THR A 183 2.15 11.51 7.33
N PHE A 184 3.39 11.98 7.30
CA PHE A 184 4.56 11.13 7.02
C PHE A 184 4.68 9.95 8.00
N ARG A 185 4.52 10.18 9.32
CA ARG A 185 4.53 9.11 10.32
C ARG A 185 3.43 8.08 10.10
N ARG A 186 2.22 8.50 9.74
CA ARG A 186 1.10 7.57 9.42
C ARG A 186 1.37 6.70 8.19
N LEU A 187 2.04 7.28 7.18
CA LEU A 187 2.49 6.52 6.01
C LEU A 187 3.53 5.46 6.41
N LEU A 188 4.45 5.81 7.31
CA LEU A 188 5.44 4.87 7.83
C LEU A 188 4.84 3.77 8.71
N GLU A 189 3.79 4.07 9.48
CA GLU A 189 3.03 3.05 10.23
C GLU A 189 2.41 2.03 9.27
N THR A 190 1.81 2.49 8.16
CA THR A 190 1.30 1.60 7.10
C THR A 190 2.44 0.78 6.48
N LEU A 191 3.58 1.40 6.18
CA LEU A 191 4.76 0.70 5.68
C LEU A 191 5.28 -0.32 6.69
N GLN A 192 5.19 -0.06 8.00
CA GLN A 192 5.55 -1.04 9.02
C GLN A 192 4.67 -2.29 8.91
N MET A 193 3.34 -2.14 8.80
CA MET A 193 2.43 -3.28 8.61
C MET A 193 2.81 -4.10 7.38
N ILE A 194 3.10 -3.44 6.25
CA ILE A 194 3.52 -4.11 5.01
C ILE A 194 4.83 -4.87 5.26
N LEU A 195 5.82 -4.23 5.86
CA LEU A 195 7.11 -4.87 6.13
C LEU A 195 6.95 -6.05 7.10
N ASP A 196 6.10 -5.94 8.11
CA ASP A 196 5.83 -7.03 9.04
C ASP A 196 5.18 -8.22 8.31
N ALA A 197 4.20 -7.98 7.43
CA ALA A 197 3.60 -9.02 6.58
C ALA A 197 4.59 -9.61 5.56
N MET A 198 5.52 -8.80 5.07
CA MET A 198 6.60 -9.24 4.18
C MET A 198 7.77 -9.89 4.95
N GLY A 199 7.65 -10.02 6.27
CA GLY A 199 8.61 -10.68 7.14
C GLY A 199 9.86 -9.87 7.46
N GLY A 200 9.80 -8.55 7.35
CA GLY A 200 10.88 -7.64 7.68
C GLY A 200 11.40 -7.76 9.11
N HIS A 201 10.59 -8.28 10.03
CA HIS A 201 11.00 -8.55 11.40
C HIS A 201 12.00 -9.71 11.51
N ILE A 202 11.83 -10.78 10.72
CA ILE A 202 12.70 -11.98 10.71
C ILE A 202 14.17 -11.59 10.59
N SER A 203 14.54 -10.76 9.63
CA SER A 203 15.96 -10.41 9.41
C SER A 203 16.57 -9.60 10.54
N LEU A 204 15.74 -8.94 11.38
CA LEU A 204 16.23 -8.25 12.57
C LEU A 204 16.51 -9.23 13.70
N VAL A 205 15.60 -10.16 13.97
CA VAL A 205 15.75 -11.17 15.04
C VAL A 205 16.83 -12.20 14.71
N GLU A 206 16.95 -12.61 13.44
CA GLU A 206 18.06 -13.48 12.98
C GLU A 206 19.42 -12.82 13.23
N ARG A 207 19.53 -11.50 13.00
CA ARG A 207 20.79 -10.78 13.27
C ARG A 207 21.10 -10.67 14.76
N GLU A 208 20.08 -10.69 15.61
CA GLU A 208 20.23 -10.76 17.06
C GLU A 208 20.58 -12.17 17.55
N GLY A 209 20.70 -13.15 16.64
CA GLY A 209 21.03 -14.54 16.96
C GLY A 209 19.83 -15.36 17.45
N ILE A 210 18.60 -14.84 17.29
CA ILE A 210 17.37 -15.54 17.65
C ILE A 210 17.02 -16.49 16.51
N ASN A 211 17.01 -17.79 16.82
CA ASN A 211 16.62 -18.82 15.87
C ASN A 211 15.10 -18.77 15.65
N ILE A 212 14.70 -18.57 14.39
CA ILE A 212 13.30 -18.69 13.98
C ILE A 212 12.95 -20.17 13.88
N LYS A 213 11.76 -20.53 14.37
CA LYS A 213 11.28 -21.91 14.29
C LYS A 213 11.25 -22.33 12.81
N PRO A 214 11.86 -23.46 12.44
CA PRO A 214 11.69 -23.98 11.09
C PRO A 214 10.19 -24.20 10.85
N ASP A 215 9.75 -23.89 9.64
CA ASP A 215 8.38 -24.14 9.16
C ASP A 215 7.25 -23.26 9.73
N VAL A 216 7.56 -22.17 10.43
CA VAL A 216 6.56 -21.15 10.80
C VAL A 216 6.84 -19.86 10.03
N HIS A 217 5.84 -19.34 9.33
CA HIS A 217 5.92 -18.09 8.57
C HIS A 217 5.28 -16.91 9.33
N ASP A 218 5.69 -15.67 9.05
CA ASP A 218 5.26 -14.46 9.79
C ASP A 218 3.75 -14.18 9.81
N LEU A 219 3.04 -14.75 8.84
CA LEU A 219 1.58 -14.64 8.72
C LEU A 219 0.81 -15.73 9.47
N ALA A 220 1.49 -16.67 10.13
CA ALA A 220 0.82 -17.67 10.95
C ALA A 220 0.16 -17.00 12.17
N PRO A 221 -0.98 -17.51 12.68
CA PRO A 221 -1.62 -16.95 13.86
C PRO A 221 -0.66 -16.79 15.03
N GLY A 222 -0.64 -15.59 15.60
CA GLY A 222 0.28 -15.25 16.69
C GLY A 222 1.73 -14.99 16.26
N GLU A 223 2.04 -14.85 14.98
CA GLU A 223 3.32 -14.32 14.48
C GLU A 223 3.21 -12.81 14.16
N GLU A 224 4.33 -12.14 13.95
CA GLU A 224 4.38 -10.68 13.96
C GLU A 224 3.69 -10.01 12.75
N GLY A 225 3.77 -10.62 11.58
CA GLY A 225 3.05 -10.18 10.39
C GLY A 225 1.54 -10.30 10.57
N TRP A 226 1.09 -11.46 11.09
CA TRP A 226 -0.31 -11.70 11.45
C TRP A 226 -0.82 -10.69 12.48
N ARG A 227 -0.08 -10.46 13.58
CA ARG A 227 -0.48 -9.48 14.61
C ARG A 227 -0.67 -8.09 14.03
N SER A 228 0.24 -7.67 13.16
CA SER A 228 0.18 -6.35 12.52
C SER A 228 -1.07 -6.21 11.64
N ILE A 229 -1.40 -7.24 10.86
CA ILE A 229 -2.61 -7.28 10.04
C ILE A 229 -3.88 -7.22 10.89
N VAL A 230 -3.97 -8.07 11.93
CA VAL A 230 -5.15 -8.12 12.80
C VAL A 230 -5.33 -6.83 13.60
N ARG A 231 -4.24 -6.22 14.09
CA ARG A 231 -4.28 -4.90 14.74
C ARG A 231 -4.79 -3.80 13.79
N VAL A 232 -4.40 -3.82 12.52
CA VAL A 232 -4.93 -2.89 11.51
C VAL A 232 -6.42 -3.15 11.22
N ARG A 233 -6.86 -4.42 11.14
CA ARG A 233 -8.28 -4.77 11.03
C ARG A 233 -9.10 -4.19 12.19
N LEU A 234 -8.60 -4.32 13.41
CA LEU A 234 -9.22 -3.72 14.61
C LEU A 234 -9.20 -2.19 14.57
N LEU A 235 -8.12 -1.57 14.08
CA LEU A 235 -8.05 -0.12 13.88
C LEU A 235 -9.11 0.36 12.87
N HIS A 236 -9.37 -0.41 11.80
CA HIS A 236 -10.48 -0.12 10.88
C HIS A 236 -11.84 -0.19 11.59
N GLY A 237 -12.06 -1.16 12.48
CA GLY A 237 -13.27 -1.21 13.30
C GLY A 237 -13.46 0.00 14.21
N VAL A 238 -12.38 0.49 14.84
CA VAL A 238 -12.42 1.73 15.63
C VAL A 238 -12.75 2.93 14.74
N ALA A 239 -12.17 3.01 13.54
CA ALA A 239 -12.46 4.06 12.57
C ALA A 239 -13.94 4.06 12.15
N ARG A 240 -14.50 2.89 11.81
CA ARG A 240 -15.92 2.74 11.46
C ARG A 240 -16.82 3.16 12.60
N ARG A 241 -16.53 2.72 13.83
CA ARG A 241 -17.29 3.11 15.03
C ARG A 241 -17.29 4.62 15.27
N ARG A 242 -16.13 5.28 15.17
CA ARG A 242 -16.02 6.74 15.31
C ARG A 242 -16.86 7.50 14.28
N ILE A 243 -16.83 7.06 13.02
CA ILE A 243 -17.66 7.67 11.97
C ILE A 243 -19.14 7.51 12.30
N MET A 244 -19.57 6.30 12.66
CA MET A 244 -20.96 6.01 12.99
C MET A 244 -21.45 6.84 14.20
N GLU A 245 -20.63 7.04 15.22
CA GLU A 245 -20.96 7.87 16.38
C GLU A 245 -21.11 9.34 16.02
N ARG A 246 -20.21 9.88 15.19
CA ARG A 246 -20.32 11.25 14.65
C ARG A 246 -21.61 11.46 13.87
N VAL A 247 -22.05 10.47 13.10
CA VAL A 247 -23.33 10.56 12.37
C VAL A 247 -24.55 10.51 13.30
N ARG A 248 -24.47 9.76 14.42
CA ARG A 248 -25.55 9.69 15.42
C ARG A 248 -25.67 10.95 16.26
N HIS A 249 -24.56 11.68 16.48
CA HIS A 249 -24.49 12.86 17.32
C HIS A 249 -23.95 14.09 16.56
N PRO A 250 -24.68 14.59 15.54
CA PRO A 250 -24.20 15.67 14.68
C PRO A 250 -23.92 16.98 15.47
N GLU A 251 -24.64 17.24 16.55
CA GLU A 251 -24.40 18.37 17.47
C GLU A 251 -23.04 18.35 18.17
N SER A 252 -22.39 17.18 18.28
CA SER A 252 -21.03 17.06 18.85
C SER A 252 -19.93 17.24 17.81
N THR A 253 -20.27 17.26 16.52
CA THR A 253 -19.31 17.46 15.43
C THR A 253 -19.13 18.96 15.17
N GLY A 254 -17.93 19.48 15.43
CA GLY A 254 -17.59 20.87 15.08
C GLY A 254 -17.93 21.16 13.62
N GLY A 255 -18.71 22.23 13.37
CA GLY A 255 -19.46 22.48 12.13
C GLY A 255 -18.66 22.76 10.85
N GLY A 256 -17.79 21.84 10.43
CA GLY A 256 -16.94 22.01 9.25
C GLY A 256 -16.75 20.76 8.36
N LEU A 257 -17.22 19.57 8.75
CA LEU A 257 -17.15 18.36 7.93
C LEU A 257 -18.51 18.07 7.27
N PRO A 258 -18.55 17.68 5.98
CA PRO A 258 -19.78 17.20 5.35
C PRO A 258 -20.36 16.03 6.15
N ARG A 259 -21.68 15.98 6.27
CA ARG A 259 -22.38 14.85 6.91
C ARG A 259 -22.10 13.59 6.08
N TYR A 260 -21.62 12.53 6.72
CA TYR A 260 -21.46 11.23 6.09
C TYR A 260 -22.83 10.66 5.73
N ASP A 261 -23.04 10.32 4.46
CA ASP A 261 -24.33 9.87 3.95
C ASP A 261 -24.27 8.38 3.63
N PHE A 262 -24.87 7.54 4.48
CA PHE A 262 -24.86 6.09 4.28
C PHE A 262 -25.52 5.63 2.96
N SER A 263 -26.45 6.40 2.41
CA SER A 263 -27.10 6.03 1.14
C SER A 263 -26.17 6.21 -0.06
N VAL A 264 -25.23 7.16 0.04
CA VAL A 264 -24.25 7.48 -1.01
C VAL A 264 -22.91 6.80 -0.73
N ASP A 265 -22.49 6.77 0.53
CA ASP A 265 -21.16 6.34 1.00
C ASP A 265 -21.12 4.86 1.43
N GLY A 266 -22.27 4.23 1.69
CA GLY A 266 -22.34 2.89 2.26
C GLY A 266 -21.82 2.86 3.71
N TYR A 267 -21.46 1.68 4.20
CA TYR A 267 -20.70 1.61 5.44
C TYR A 267 -19.26 2.10 5.22
N PRO A 268 -18.63 2.82 6.18
CA PRO A 268 -17.24 3.19 6.02
C PRO A 268 -16.37 1.94 6.02
N ILE A 269 -15.27 1.91 5.25
CA ILE A 269 -14.31 0.78 5.19
C ILE A 269 -15.06 -0.55 5.00
N ASN A 270 -15.97 -0.56 4.02
CA ASN A 270 -16.81 -1.69 3.65
C ASN A 270 -16.02 -2.74 2.84
N GLN A 271 -16.71 -3.80 2.40
CA GLN A 271 -16.09 -4.89 1.64
C GLN A 271 -15.54 -4.44 0.27
N GLU A 272 -16.16 -3.47 -0.40
CA GLU A 272 -15.60 -2.89 -1.62
C GLU A 272 -14.30 -2.14 -1.30
N ASP A 273 -14.33 -1.21 -0.33
CA ASP A 273 -13.15 -0.41 0.05
C ASP A 273 -11.97 -1.32 0.41
N LEU A 274 -12.23 -2.36 1.23
CA LEU A 274 -11.21 -3.32 1.65
C LEU A 274 -10.66 -4.13 0.47
N ALA A 275 -11.53 -4.69 -0.37
CA ALA A 275 -11.09 -5.52 -1.51
C ALA A 275 -10.38 -4.68 -2.60
N GLY A 276 -10.91 -3.50 -2.92
CA GLY A 276 -10.30 -2.55 -3.84
C GLY A 276 -8.93 -2.09 -3.36
N THR A 277 -8.82 -1.74 -2.09
CA THR A 277 -7.54 -1.39 -1.47
C THR A 277 -6.56 -2.58 -1.48
N LEU A 278 -7.01 -3.80 -1.17
CA LEU A 278 -6.18 -5.01 -1.24
C LEU A 278 -5.65 -5.23 -2.67
N SER A 279 -6.49 -5.06 -3.69
CA SER A 279 -6.08 -5.15 -5.09
C SER A 279 -5.05 -4.06 -5.45
N SER A 280 -5.20 -2.86 -4.90
CA SER A 280 -4.19 -1.79 -5.05
C SER A 280 -2.85 -2.11 -4.37
N PHE A 281 -2.82 -2.98 -3.36
CA PHE A 281 -1.59 -3.44 -2.72
C PHE A 281 -0.86 -4.54 -3.50
N CYS A 282 -1.59 -5.39 -4.24
CA CYS A 282 -0.99 -6.49 -4.99
C CYS A 282 -0.80 -6.18 -6.49
N THR A 283 -1.83 -5.70 -7.19
CA THR A 283 -1.85 -5.60 -8.65
C THR A 283 -1.31 -4.28 -9.18
N ALA A 284 -1.59 -3.16 -8.52
CA ALA A 284 -1.04 -1.87 -8.95
C ALA A 284 0.52 -1.86 -8.98
N PRO A 285 1.23 -2.46 -8.01
CA PRO A 285 2.68 -2.66 -8.12
C PRO A 285 3.10 -3.44 -9.36
N LEU A 286 2.37 -4.48 -9.75
CA LEU A 286 2.67 -5.27 -10.94
C LEU A 286 2.53 -4.43 -12.22
N PHE A 287 1.47 -3.64 -12.32
CA PHE A 287 1.24 -2.72 -13.43
C PHE A 287 2.31 -1.61 -13.51
N CYS A 288 2.60 -0.96 -12.37
CA CYS A 288 3.61 0.09 -12.33
C CYS A 288 5.02 -0.45 -12.61
N MET A 289 5.32 -1.69 -12.23
CA MET A 289 6.60 -2.32 -12.54
C MET A 289 6.87 -2.36 -14.05
N GLU A 290 5.88 -2.70 -14.87
CA GLU A 290 6.04 -2.75 -16.33
C GLU A 290 6.36 -1.36 -16.91
N ARG A 291 5.68 -0.32 -16.40
CA ARG A 291 5.94 1.09 -16.78
C ARG A 291 7.31 1.58 -16.31
N LEU A 292 7.72 1.09 -15.14
CA LEU A 292 9.05 1.27 -14.61
C LEU A 292 10.04 0.30 -15.28
N GLY A 293 9.68 -0.48 -16.30
CA GLY A 293 10.55 -1.38 -17.08
C GLY A 293 11.10 -2.59 -16.33
N TYR A 294 10.40 -3.06 -15.30
CA TYR A 294 10.62 -4.33 -14.63
C TYR A 294 9.61 -5.35 -15.16
N HIS A 295 10.10 -6.55 -15.50
CA HIS A 295 9.27 -7.62 -16.08
C HIS A 295 9.45 -8.91 -15.28
N PRO A 296 8.83 -9.03 -14.10
CA PRO A 296 8.89 -10.28 -13.35
C PRO A 296 8.13 -11.39 -14.08
N PRO A 297 8.58 -12.66 -13.95
CA PRO A 297 7.87 -13.79 -14.53
C PRO A 297 6.52 -14.01 -13.84
N LEU A 298 5.55 -14.59 -14.57
CA LEU A 298 4.17 -14.76 -14.09
C LEU A 298 4.09 -15.50 -12.75
N PHE A 299 4.84 -16.57 -12.53
CA PHE A 299 4.79 -17.32 -11.27
C PHE A 299 5.21 -16.46 -10.06
N GLU A 300 6.17 -15.53 -10.22
CA GLU A 300 6.56 -14.60 -9.15
C GLU A 300 5.40 -13.61 -8.85
N LYS A 301 4.68 -13.18 -9.89
CA LYS A 301 3.49 -12.32 -9.76
C LYS A 301 2.34 -13.06 -9.05
N GLU A 302 2.10 -14.32 -9.41
CA GLU A 302 1.06 -15.17 -8.81
C GLU A 302 1.34 -15.49 -7.34
N ASP A 303 2.60 -15.78 -6.98
CA ASP A 303 2.98 -15.96 -5.57
C ASP A 303 2.73 -14.67 -4.76
N TYR A 304 3.08 -13.50 -5.32
CA TYR A 304 2.82 -12.20 -4.69
C TYR A 304 1.33 -11.93 -4.48
N LEU A 305 0.50 -12.22 -5.49
CA LEU A 305 -0.96 -12.13 -5.39
C LEU A 305 -1.51 -13.10 -4.33
N ALA A 306 -1.03 -14.36 -4.31
CA ALA A 306 -1.47 -15.37 -3.35
C ALA A 306 -1.18 -14.95 -1.90
N LEU A 307 0.00 -14.36 -1.63
CA LEU A 307 0.31 -13.81 -0.31
C LEU A 307 -0.68 -12.70 0.08
N TRP A 308 -1.00 -11.77 -0.82
CA TRP A 308 -1.99 -10.72 -0.52
C TRP A 308 -3.41 -11.27 -0.36
N ARG A 309 -3.81 -12.29 -1.13
CA ARG A 309 -5.07 -13.02 -0.93
C ARG A 309 -5.15 -13.64 0.47
N HIS A 310 -4.04 -14.23 0.93
CA HIS A 310 -3.91 -14.77 2.28
C HIS A 310 -4.04 -13.66 3.34
N ILE A 311 -3.39 -12.50 3.15
CA ILE A 311 -3.52 -11.32 4.03
C ILE A 311 -4.97 -10.82 4.06
N GLY A 312 -5.65 -10.80 2.90
CA GLY A 312 -7.02 -10.34 2.76
C GLY A 312 -8.01 -11.06 3.68
N TYR A 313 -7.82 -12.37 3.88
CA TYR A 313 -8.62 -13.16 4.83
C TYR A 313 -8.49 -12.62 6.26
N TYR A 314 -7.26 -12.40 6.73
CA TYR A 314 -7.01 -11.86 8.06
C TYR A 314 -7.44 -10.40 8.20
N MET A 315 -7.50 -9.64 7.10
CA MET A 315 -8.03 -8.28 7.06
C MET A 315 -9.57 -8.22 7.09
N GLY A 316 -10.26 -9.36 7.03
CA GLY A 316 -11.73 -9.44 7.13
C GLY A 316 -12.47 -9.27 5.81
N ILE A 317 -11.81 -9.49 4.67
CA ILE A 317 -12.47 -9.51 3.36
C ILE A 317 -13.23 -10.82 3.20
N ASN A 318 -14.44 -10.74 2.63
CA ASN A 318 -15.31 -11.88 2.39
C ASN A 318 -14.56 -12.96 1.57
N PRO A 319 -14.53 -14.22 2.05
CA PRO A 319 -13.90 -15.33 1.35
C PRO A 319 -14.33 -15.52 -0.11
N GLU A 320 -15.58 -15.21 -0.46
CA GLU A 320 -16.08 -15.31 -1.83
C GLU A 320 -15.41 -14.27 -2.75
N ILE A 321 -15.25 -13.03 -2.28
CA ILE A 321 -14.53 -11.99 -3.03
C ILE A 321 -13.07 -12.41 -3.28
N LEU A 322 -12.41 -12.94 -2.24
CA LEU A 322 -11.01 -13.39 -2.34
C LEU A 322 -10.83 -14.58 -3.28
N SER A 323 -11.64 -15.63 -3.11
CA SER A 323 -11.54 -16.85 -3.92
C SER A 323 -11.89 -16.60 -5.38
N ARG A 324 -12.83 -15.70 -5.68
CA ARG A 324 -13.19 -15.34 -7.05
C ARG A 324 -12.20 -14.38 -7.68
N HIS A 325 -12.02 -13.20 -7.07
CA HIS A 325 -11.35 -12.06 -7.74
C HIS A 325 -9.84 -11.96 -7.48
N PHE A 326 -9.30 -12.78 -6.57
CA PHE A 326 -7.86 -12.87 -6.30
C PHE A 326 -7.31 -14.25 -6.67
N SER A 327 -8.03 -15.03 -7.48
CA SER A 327 -7.66 -16.39 -7.91
C SER A 327 -6.41 -16.43 -8.79
N GLY A 328 -6.20 -15.41 -9.62
CA GLY A 328 -5.01 -15.26 -10.46
C GLY A 328 -4.80 -13.81 -10.93
N VAL A 329 -3.62 -13.51 -11.49
CA VAL A 329 -3.21 -12.15 -11.87
C VAL A 329 -4.15 -11.55 -12.91
N SER A 330 -4.52 -12.32 -13.94
CA SER A 330 -5.43 -11.82 -14.98
C SER A 330 -6.81 -11.50 -14.42
N VAL A 331 -7.35 -12.35 -13.54
CA VAL A 331 -8.63 -12.12 -12.86
C VAL A 331 -8.56 -10.86 -11.99
N ASN A 332 -7.48 -10.67 -11.24
CA ASN A 332 -7.33 -9.48 -10.40
C ASN A 332 -7.10 -8.20 -11.22
N ASN A 333 -6.51 -8.29 -12.42
CA ASN A 333 -6.43 -7.16 -13.35
C ASN A 333 -7.83 -6.69 -13.78
N LYS A 334 -8.76 -7.62 -14.02
CA LYS A 334 -10.18 -7.29 -14.32
C LYS A 334 -10.89 -6.73 -13.11
N PHE A 335 -10.57 -7.24 -11.93
CA PHE A 335 -11.08 -6.70 -10.67
C PHE A 335 -10.64 -5.24 -10.43
N ILE A 336 -9.33 -4.94 -10.52
CA ILE A 336 -8.82 -3.60 -10.21
C ILE A 336 -9.36 -2.53 -11.17
N VAL A 337 -9.54 -2.85 -12.46
CA VAL A 337 -10.15 -1.89 -13.39
C VAL A 337 -11.62 -1.66 -13.11
N SER A 338 -12.35 -2.69 -12.63
CA SER A 338 -13.74 -2.54 -12.18
C SER A 338 -13.82 -1.60 -10.97
N ILE A 339 -12.89 -1.75 -10.02
CA ILE A 339 -12.76 -0.86 -8.87
C ILE A 339 -12.38 0.57 -9.31
N ILE A 340 -11.48 0.75 -10.27
CA ILE A 340 -11.12 2.07 -10.81
C ILE A 340 -12.34 2.74 -11.46
N VAL A 341 -13.11 2.00 -12.26
CA VAL A 341 -14.34 2.49 -12.89
C VAL A 341 -15.36 2.96 -11.85
N HIS A 342 -15.49 2.23 -10.75
CA HIS A 342 -16.52 2.48 -9.75
C HIS A 342 -16.12 3.49 -8.67
N LEU A 343 -14.88 3.42 -8.17
CA LEU A 343 -14.43 4.30 -7.09
C LEU A 343 -13.87 5.64 -7.56
N LEU A 344 -13.32 5.70 -8.78
CA LEU A 344 -12.73 6.92 -9.35
C LEU A 344 -13.68 7.53 -10.38
N GLU A 345 -14.94 7.74 -9.98
CA GLU A 345 -15.90 8.52 -10.75
C GLU A 345 -15.56 10.01 -10.70
N ASP A 346 -15.82 10.68 -11.82
CA ASP A 346 -15.55 12.11 -12.00
C ASP A 346 -16.62 12.89 -11.22
N SER A 347 -16.29 13.33 -10.01
CA SER A 347 -17.20 14.11 -9.18
C SER A 347 -17.11 15.62 -9.46
N GLU A 348 -16.83 16.03 -10.71
CA GLU A 348 -16.38 17.40 -11.07
C GLU A 348 -17.34 18.54 -10.66
N HIS A 349 -18.53 18.26 -10.13
CA HIS A 349 -19.57 19.27 -9.88
C HIS A 349 -20.33 19.18 -8.55
N GLU A 350 -19.83 18.46 -7.53
CA GLU A 350 -20.45 18.56 -6.20
C GLU A 350 -19.94 19.79 -5.44
N GLU A 351 -20.77 20.83 -5.38
CA GLU A 351 -20.55 22.01 -4.54
C GLU A 351 -20.37 21.56 -3.07
N GLY A 352 -19.16 21.75 -2.52
CA GLY A 352 -18.79 21.28 -1.18
C GLY A 352 -18.00 19.95 -1.11
N SER A 353 -17.60 19.37 -2.25
CA SER A 353 -16.71 18.20 -2.28
C SER A 353 -15.36 18.46 -1.59
N LEU A 354 -14.85 17.46 -0.89
CA LEU A 354 -13.58 17.56 -0.17
C LEU A 354 -12.42 17.35 -1.16
N PRO A 355 -11.36 18.19 -1.12
CA PRO A 355 -10.23 17.99 -2.00
C PRO A 355 -9.55 16.64 -1.70
N PRO A 356 -9.07 15.92 -2.73
CA PRO A 356 -8.24 14.74 -2.54
C PRO A 356 -6.98 15.05 -1.71
N PRO A 357 -6.58 14.19 -0.75
CA PRO A 357 -5.36 14.38 0.05
C PRO A 357 -4.05 14.13 -0.73
N THR A 358 -4.10 14.00 -2.06
CA THR A 358 -2.97 13.74 -2.94
C THR A 358 -1.84 14.76 -2.73
N MET A 359 -2.15 16.06 -2.80
CA MET A 359 -1.12 17.11 -2.67
C MET A 359 -0.47 17.16 -1.27
N PRO A 360 -1.22 17.16 -0.15
CA PRO A 360 -0.64 17.02 1.19
C PRO A 360 0.31 15.82 1.33
N ILE A 361 -0.04 14.68 0.73
CA ILE A 361 0.79 13.47 0.82
C ILE A 361 2.09 13.61 0.04
N LEU A 362 2.03 14.19 -1.16
CA LEU A 362 3.23 14.47 -1.95
C LEU A 362 4.14 15.47 -1.21
N HIS A 363 3.58 16.44 -0.49
CA HIS A 363 4.35 17.31 0.39
C HIS A 363 4.97 16.55 1.59
N ALA A 364 4.24 15.59 2.18
CA ALA A 364 4.69 14.82 3.35
C ALA A 364 5.91 13.95 3.09
N ILE A 365 6.00 13.36 1.89
CA ILE A 365 7.11 12.50 1.50
C ILE A 365 8.29 13.26 0.89
N SER A 366 8.12 14.54 0.56
CA SER A 366 9.14 15.34 -0.12
C SER A 366 10.30 15.71 0.80
N ASN A 367 11.52 15.70 0.25
CA ASN A 367 12.76 16.04 0.93
C ASN A 367 13.03 15.22 2.22
N ARG A 368 12.45 14.02 2.33
CA ARG A 368 12.67 13.12 3.46
C ARG A 368 13.92 12.24 3.26
N PRO A 369 14.64 11.89 4.33
CA PRO A 369 15.74 10.93 4.23
C PRO A 369 15.24 9.50 3.91
N PRO A 370 16.11 8.56 3.53
CA PRO A 370 17.55 8.72 3.31
C PRO A 370 17.92 9.27 1.93
N PHE A 371 16.98 9.26 0.98
CA PHE A 371 17.22 9.72 -0.40
C PHE A 371 16.22 10.82 -0.76
N PRO A 372 16.50 12.10 -0.41
CA PRO A 372 15.54 13.17 -0.60
C PRO A 372 15.14 13.32 -2.07
N THR A 373 13.83 13.42 -2.29
CA THR A 373 13.21 13.75 -3.58
C THR A 373 12.48 15.08 -3.47
N PRO A 374 12.70 16.03 -4.40
CA PRO A 374 11.94 17.28 -4.43
C PRO A 374 10.45 17.03 -4.68
N PHE A 375 9.62 17.98 -4.27
CA PHE A 375 8.18 17.94 -4.52
C PHE A 375 7.82 17.84 -6.00
N ALA A 376 8.51 18.61 -6.85
CA ALA A 376 8.34 18.57 -8.30
C ALA A 376 8.59 17.16 -8.88
N TYR A 377 9.62 16.47 -8.37
CA TYR A 377 9.92 15.09 -8.76
C TYR A 377 8.79 14.12 -8.34
N ASN A 378 8.28 14.25 -7.12
CA ASN A 378 7.19 13.38 -6.64
C ASN A 378 5.91 13.63 -7.45
N CYS A 379 5.59 14.89 -7.80
CA CYS A 379 4.50 15.21 -8.72
C CYS A 379 4.71 14.58 -10.12
N ALA A 380 5.91 14.73 -10.68
CA ALA A 380 6.25 14.18 -11.98
C ALA A 380 6.17 12.65 -12.00
N LEU A 381 6.65 11.99 -10.94
CA LEU A 381 6.58 10.53 -10.79
C LEU A 381 5.14 10.04 -10.64
N THR A 382 4.31 10.72 -9.83
CA THR A 382 2.88 10.40 -9.73
C THR A 382 2.20 10.53 -11.08
N ARG A 383 2.35 11.67 -11.77
CA ARG A 383 1.77 11.89 -13.11
C ARG A 383 2.24 10.83 -14.11
N PHE A 384 3.54 10.50 -14.09
CA PHE A 384 4.11 9.44 -14.94
C PHE A 384 3.51 8.06 -14.67
N LEU A 385 3.00 7.78 -13.46
CA LEU A 385 2.43 6.48 -13.10
C LEU A 385 0.91 6.43 -13.20
N VAL A 386 0.19 7.49 -12.88
CA VAL A 386 -1.29 7.47 -12.89
C VAL A 386 -1.87 7.80 -14.27
N GLY A 387 -1.13 8.57 -15.10
CA GLY A 387 -1.63 9.07 -16.38
C GLY A 387 -2.00 10.53 -16.37
N ASP A 388 -2.18 11.12 -17.55
CA ASP A 388 -2.43 12.55 -17.70
C ASP A 388 -3.86 12.92 -17.28
N LEU A 389 -4.86 12.10 -17.59
CA LEU A 389 -6.26 12.37 -17.30
C LEU A 389 -6.51 12.32 -15.78
N LEU A 390 -6.11 11.22 -15.14
CA LEU A 390 -6.28 11.08 -13.69
C LEU A 390 -5.41 12.09 -12.92
N ALA A 391 -4.20 12.41 -13.41
CA ALA A 391 -3.38 13.44 -12.78
C ALA A 391 -4.00 14.85 -12.90
N ASN A 392 -4.68 15.16 -14.02
CA ASN A 392 -5.39 16.43 -14.16
C ASN A 392 -6.54 16.53 -13.16
N TYR A 393 -7.34 15.47 -13.02
CA TYR A 393 -8.42 15.41 -12.04
C TYR A 393 -7.90 15.60 -10.59
N LEU A 394 -6.77 14.97 -10.27
CA LEU A 394 -6.07 15.14 -9.00
C LEU A 394 -5.33 16.48 -8.84
N GLN A 395 -5.42 17.38 -9.83
CA GLN A 395 -4.76 18.68 -9.87
C GLN A 395 -3.23 18.61 -9.72
N ILE A 396 -2.63 17.49 -10.15
CA ILE A 396 -1.18 17.32 -10.13
C ILE A 396 -0.57 18.16 -11.28
N PRO A 397 0.42 19.02 -10.99
CA PRO A 397 0.97 19.92 -11.99
C PRO A 397 1.58 19.15 -13.17
N LYS A 398 1.45 19.73 -14.37
CA LYS A 398 2.12 19.22 -15.57
C LYS A 398 3.63 19.19 -15.35
N THR A 399 4.29 18.15 -15.84
CA THR A 399 5.73 17.97 -15.70
C THR A 399 6.48 18.78 -16.75
N PRO A 400 7.33 19.75 -16.37
CA PRO A 400 8.20 20.45 -17.32
C PRO A 400 9.17 19.49 -18.02
N PRO A 401 9.60 19.75 -19.26
CA PRO A 401 10.49 18.85 -20.00
C PRO A 401 11.80 18.51 -19.27
N LEU A 402 12.40 19.50 -18.60
CA LEU A 402 13.63 19.29 -17.83
C LEU A 402 13.39 18.35 -16.63
N GLU A 403 12.29 18.53 -15.90
CA GLU A 403 11.93 17.66 -14.78
C GLU A 403 11.63 16.24 -15.27
N TYR A 404 11.00 16.10 -16.45
CA TYR A 404 10.79 14.80 -17.07
C TYR A 404 12.11 14.09 -17.41
N CYS A 405 13.10 14.82 -17.93
CA CYS A 405 14.45 14.26 -18.16
C CYS A 405 15.11 13.81 -16.85
N PHE A 406 15.01 14.60 -15.78
CA PHE A 406 15.52 14.20 -14.46
C PHE A 406 14.80 12.99 -13.88
N LEU A 407 13.47 12.94 -14.02
CA LEU A 407 12.66 11.79 -13.65
C LEU A 407 13.17 10.52 -14.35
N ARG A 408 13.27 10.54 -15.68
CA ARG A 408 13.70 9.39 -16.49
C ARG A 408 15.11 8.96 -16.13
N THR A 409 16.02 9.91 -15.91
CA THR A 409 17.40 9.64 -15.48
C THR A 409 17.44 8.96 -14.11
N ARG A 410 16.68 9.46 -13.13
CA ARG A 410 16.65 8.89 -11.78
C ARG A 410 16.02 7.51 -11.75
N LEU A 411 14.95 7.29 -12.52
CA LEU A 411 14.34 5.97 -12.71
C LEU A 411 15.31 4.97 -13.35
N LEU A 412 16.13 5.41 -14.33
CA LEU A 412 17.17 4.56 -14.92
C LEU A 412 18.26 4.21 -13.90
N LEU A 413 18.76 5.19 -13.15
CA LEU A 413 19.76 4.98 -12.12
C LEU A 413 19.25 4.05 -11.00
N GLY A 414 17.98 4.18 -10.61
CA GLY A 414 17.34 3.30 -9.62
C GLY A 414 17.32 1.82 -10.03
N LYS A 415 17.39 1.52 -11.34
CA LYS A 415 17.47 0.13 -11.84
C LYS A 415 18.85 -0.48 -11.75
N VAL A 416 19.91 0.32 -11.60
CA VAL A 416 21.30 -0.16 -11.67
C VAL A 416 21.56 -1.32 -10.70
N PRO A 417 21.17 -1.26 -9.41
CA PRO A 417 21.36 -2.39 -8.50
C PRO A 417 20.62 -3.66 -8.94
N TYR A 418 19.43 -3.52 -9.52
CA TYR A 418 18.65 -4.66 -10.02
C TYR A 418 19.32 -5.30 -11.25
N LEU A 419 19.71 -4.50 -12.24
CA LEU A 419 20.38 -4.99 -13.45
C LEU A 419 21.74 -5.60 -13.13
N PHE A 420 22.50 -4.96 -12.23
CA PHE A 420 23.77 -5.48 -11.76
C PHE A 420 23.61 -6.87 -11.14
N GLY A 421 22.66 -7.05 -10.22
CA GLY A 421 22.42 -8.35 -9.59
C GLY A 421 22.00 -9.47 -10.55
N ARG A 422 21.38 -9.15 -11.69
CA ARG A 422 21.04 -10.14 -12.72
C ARG A 422 22.25 -10.65 -13.50
N VAL A 423 23.25 -9.77 -13.72
CA VAL A 423 24.45 -10.07 -14.50
C VAL A 423 25.57 -10.59 -13.60
N TYR A 424 25.81 -9.92 -12.47
CA TYR A 424 26.86 -10.25 -11.52
C TYR A 424 26.40 -11.31 -10.51
N ARG A 425 26.61 -12.58 -10.88
CA ARG A 425 26.23 -13.76 -10.06
C ARG A 425 27.25 -14.14 -8.98
N ILE A 426 28.43 -13.52 -9.00
CA ILE A 426 29.51 -13.80 -8.07
C ILE A 426 29.05 -13.49 -6.63
N ARG A 427 29.40 -14.37 -5.68
CA ARG A 427 29.07 -14.26 -4.24
C ARG A 427 27.56 -14.12 -3.95
N ASN A 428 26.70 -14.62 -4.85
CA ASN A 428 25.25 -14.53 -4.72
C ASN A 428 24.76 -13.11 -4.43
N TRP A 429 25.31 -12.12 -5.16
CA TRP A 429 25.11 -10.70 -4.89
C TRP A 429 23.63 -10.29 -4.83
N GLU A 430 22.77 -10.82 -5.71
CA GLU A 430 21.32 -10.54 -5.67
C GLU A 430 20.67 -11.01 -4.36
N SER A 431 20.98 -12.23 -3.90
CA SER A 431 20.47 -12.75 -2.62
C SER A 431 20.95 -11.89 -1.44
N ARG A 432 22.20 -11.39 -1.49
CA ARG A 432 22.72 -10.43 -0.50
C ARG A 432 21.96 -9.09 -0.55
N ARG A 433 21.69 -8.56 -1.75
CA ARG A 433 20.87 -7.34 -1.93
C ARG A 433 19.51 -7.51 -1.28
N ILE A 434 18.83 -8.62 -1.54
CA ILE A 434 17.50 -8.92 -1.00
C ILE A 434 17.54 -8.92 0.53
N ARG A 435 18.51 -9.63 1.14
CA ARG A 435 18.69 -9.67 2.60
C ARG A 435 18.96 -8.29 3.19
N ILE A 436 19.92 -7.55 2.63
CA ILE A 436 20.27 -6.19 3.07
C ILE A 436 19.07 -5.26 2.94
N SER A 437 18.26 -5.40 1.88
CA SER A 437 17.05 -4.60 1.67
C SER A 437 15.98 -4.91 2.71
N ARG A 438 15.77 -6.19 3.03
CA ARG A 438 14.82 -6.64 4.06
C ARG A 438 15.11 -6.04 5.42
N GLU A 439 16.35 -6.13 5.86
CA GLU A 439 16.78 -5.55 7.12
C GLU A 439 16.80 -4.01 7.08
N GLY A 440 17.36 -3.43 6.01
CA GLY A 440 17.55 -2.00 5.86
C GLY A 440 16.24 -1.22 5.84
N LEU A 441 15.20 -1.72 5.16
CA LEU A 441 13.88 -1.10 5.15
C LEU A 441 13.24 -1.10 6.54
N SER A 442 13.30 -2.21 7.28
CA SER A 442 12.77 -2.30 8.63
C SER A 442 13.48 -1.36 9.61
N ARG A 443 14.82 -1.27 9.51
CA ARG A 443 15.62 -0.31 10.31
C ARG A 443 15.26 1.14 9.96
N MET A 444 15.13 1.45 8.68
CA MET A 444 14.80 2.78 8.20
C MET A 444 13.42 3.23 8.72
N VAL A 445 12.41 2.37 8.68
CA VAL A 445 11.07 2.68 9.20
C VAL A 445 11.12 2.96 10.69
N ARG A 446 11.78 2.11 11.49
CA ARG A 446 11.94 2.34 12.94
C ARG A 446 12.65 3.66 13.24
N TRP A 447 13.73 3.97 12.51
CA TRP A 447 14.46 5.22 12.67
C TRP A 447 13.60 6.44 12.34
N GLN A 448 12.88 6.42 11.22
CA GLN A 448 12.01 7.52 10.78
C GLN A 448 10.77 7.71 11.68
N LEU A 449 10.35 6.64 12.37
CA LEU A 449 9.32 6.71 13.42
C LEU A 449 9.86 7.19 14.78
N GLY A 450 11.14 7.59 14.87
CA GLY A 450 11.76 8.06 16.10
C GLY A 450 12.22 6.93 17.02
N MET A 451 12.76 5.85 16.46
CA MET A 451 13.09 4.61 17.18
C MET A 451 11.87 3.99 17.86
N ARG A 452 10.75 4.00 17.15
CA ARG A 452 9.47 3.46 17.61
C ARG A 452 9.03 2.29 16.74
N ARG A 453 8.33 1.33 17.34
CA ARG A 453 7.59 0.27 16.63
C ARG A 453 6.13 0.36 17.03
N THR A 454 5.26 0.72 16.08
CA THR A 454 3.84 0.87 16.39
C THR A 454 3.17 -0.49 16.58
N VAL A 455 2.18 -0.53 17.47
CA VAL A 455 1.16 -1.60 17.52
C VAL A 455 -0.22 -1.08 17.08
N PHE A 456 -0.24 0.01 16.31
CA PHE A 456 -1.42 0.57 15.66
C PHE A 456 -2.52 1.04 16.62
N ARG A 457 -2.12 1.56 17.78
CA ARG A 457 -3.03 2.08 18.80
C ARG A 457 -3.90 3.21 18.25
N PRO A 458 -5.21 3.24 18.55
CA PRO A 458 -6.06 4.36 18.18
C PRO A 458 -5.54 5.67 18.79
N ARG A 459 -5.52 6.72 17.97
CA ARG A 459 -5.11 8.08 18.34
C ARG A 459 -6.27 8.85 18.97
N GLN A 460 -5.94 9.96 19.62
CA GLN A 460 -6.92 10.91 20.11
C GLN A 460 -7.70 11.56 18.94
N GLU A 461 -8.76 12.30 19.24
CA GLU A 461 -9.61 12.92 18.20
C GLU A 461 -8.89 14.02 17.40
N ASP A 462 -7.91 14.69 18.02
CA ASP A 462 -7.02 15.67 17.40
C ASP A 462 -5.95 15.04 16.48
N GLY A 463 -5.89 13.71 16.44
CA GLY A 463 -4.93 12.91 15.69
C GLY A 463 -3.59 12.68 16.41
N ASP A 464 -3.45 13.13 17.66
CA ASP A 464 -2.23 12.95 18.43
C ASP A 464 -2.16 11.60 19.13
N ILE A 465 -0.93 11.19 19.40
CA ILE A 465 -0.63 9.94 20.10
C ILE A 465 -0.95 10.15 21.58
N ALA A 466 -1.66 9.20 22.19
CA ALA A 466 -2.02 9.29 23.60
C ALA A 466 -0.76 9.28 24.50
N PRO A 467 -0.79 9.96 25.66
CA PRO A 467 0.33 9.96 26.60
C PRO A 467 0.81 8.55 26.96
N GLY A 468 2.12 8.34 27.05
CA GLY A 468 2.72 7.04 27.40
C GLY A 468 2.88 6.06 26.25
N VAL A 469 2.17 6.24 25.12
CA VAL A 469 2.24 5.32 23.97
C VAL A 469 3.62 5.35 23.31
N GLU A 470 4.23 6.51 23.12
CA GLU A 470 5.57 6.58 22.50
C GLU A 470 6.61 5.83 23.33
N GLN A 471 6.52 5.91 24.66
CA GLN A 471 7.39 5.18 25.58
C GLN A 471 7.13 3.67 25.53
N ALA A 472 5.85 3.26 25.48
CA ALA A 472 5.48 1.84 25.37
C ALA A 472 5.90 1.20 24.03
N GLU A 473 6.06 2.01 22.99
CA GLU A 473 6.47 1.58 21.65
C GLU A 473 7.96 1.81 21.36
N ALA A 474 8.72 2.30 22.33
CA ALA A 474 10.13 2.63 22.15
C ALA A 474 10.96 1.37 21.88
N VAL A 475 11.82 1.45 20.86
CA VAL A 475 12.76 0.39 20.50
C VAL A 475 14.16 0.82 20.90
N VAL A 476 14.81 0.02 21.73
CA VAL A 476 16.22 0.25 22.10
C VAL A 476 17.11 -0.09 20.90
N PRO A 477 17.87 0.86 20.34
CA PRO A 477 18.75 0.58 19.21
C PRO A 477 19.95 -0.28 19.63
N ASN A 478 20.12 -1.43 18.98
CA ASN A 478 21.38 -2.17 19.05
C ASN A 478 22.43 -1.53 18.13
N MET A 479 23.24 -0.63 18.70
CA MET A 479 24.24 0.15 17.96
C MET A 479 25.33 -0.72 17.33
N VAL A 480 25.72 -1.83 17.98
CA VAL A 480 26.75 -2.75 17.46
C VAL A 480 26.26 -3.42 16.19
N LEU A 481 25.06 -4.00 16.22
CA LEU A 481 24.45 -4.64 15.06
C LEU A 481 24.13 -3.62 13.95
N GLY A 482 23.73 -2.40 14.33
CA GLY A 482 23.52 -1.30 13.38
C GLY A 482 24.80 -0.90 12.65
N GLN A 483 25.92 -0.74 13.36
CA GLN A 483 27.22 -0.47 12.74
C GLN A 483 27.70 -1.62 11.86
N ALA A 484 27.51 -2.87 12.29
CA ALA A 484 27.84 -4.05 11.50
C ALA A 484 27.03 -4.07 10.19
N PHE A 485 25.72 -3.77 10.25
CA PHE A 485 24.88 -3.63 9.07
C PHE A 485 25.37 -2.54 8.12
N LEU A 486 25.71 -1.35 8.63
CA LEU A 486 26.22 -0.26 7.80
C LEU A 486 27.55 -0.60 7.12
N ARG A 487 28.46 -1.29 7.83
CA ARG A 487 29.72 -1.78 7.23
C ARG A 487 29.44 -2.77 6.09
N GLU A 488 28.53 -3.71 6.31
CA GLU A 488 28.12 -4.67 5.30
C GLU A 488 27.49 -3.99 4.07
N TYR A 489 26.56 -3.05 4.30
CA TYR A 489 25.93 -2.25 3.25
C TYR A 489 26.97 -1.46 2.44
N ASN A 490 27.92 -0.79 3.11
CA ASN A 490 28.96 -0.02 2.45
C ASN A 490 29.88 -0.89 1.60
N LEU A 491 30.29 -2.07 2.11
CA LEU A 491 31.09 -3.03 1.33
C LEU A 491 30.31 -3.54 0.12
N PHE A 492 29.02 -3.83 0.29
CA PHE A 492 28.13 -4.28 -0.77
C PHE A 492 27.99 -3.24 -1.91
N ILE A 493 27.80 -1.96 -1.58
CA ILE A 493 27.74 -0.88 -2.57
C ILE A 493 29.10 -0.67 -3.24
N ARG A 494 30.20 -0.67 -2.48
CA ARG A 494 31.56 -0.53 -3.01
C ARG A 494 31.93 -1.66 -3.97
N GLU A 495 31.51 -2.89 -3.70
CA GLU A 495 31.69 -4.03 -4.61
C GLU A 495 31.03 -3.75 -5.97
N MET A 496 29.77 -3.31 -5.98
CA MET A 496 29.06 -2.98 -7.22
C MET A 496 29.76 -1.85 -8.00
N LEU A 497 30.09 -0.75 -7.32
CA LEU A 497 30.75 0.40 -7.94
C LEU A 497 32.14 0.05 -8.48
N GLY A 498 32.91 -0.75 -7.73
CA GLY A 498 34.24 -1.20 -8.13
C GLY A 498 34.21 -2.09 -9.37
N VAL A 499 33.28 -3.05 -9.43
CA VAL A 499 33.11 -3.92 -10.61
C VAL A 499 32.69 -3.13 -11.83
N MET A 500 31.68 -2.24 -11.70
CA MET A 500 31.25 -1.40 -12.83
C MET A 500 32.37 -0.49 -13.32
N GLY A 501 33.11 0.15 -12.41
CA GLY A 501 34.26 0.99 -12.74
C GLY A 501 35.37 0.21 -13.45
N GLY A 502 35.69 -0.99 -12.98
CA GLY A 502 36.66 -1.89 -13.61
C GLY A 502 36.27 -2.25 -15.06
N VAL A 503 35.01 -2.63 -15.29
CA VAL A 503 34.51 -2.95 -16.65
C VAL A 503 34.62 -1.76 -17.60
N VAL A 504 34.25 -0.56 -17.14
CA VAL A 504 34.35 0.67 -17.95
C VAL A 504 35.81 0.98 -18.30
N LEU A 505 36.72 0.90 -17.33
CA LEU A 505 38.15 1.12 -17.56
C LEU A 505 38.75 0.09 -18.53
N SER A 506 38.37 -1.18 -18.42
CA SER A 506 38.80 -2.23 -19.35
C SER A 506 38.30 -1.96 -20.77
N ALA A 507 37.03 -1.54 -20.93
CA ALA A 507 36.47 -1.22 -22.25
C ALA A 507 37.19 -0.01 -22.89
N LEU A 508 37.49 1.03 -22.10
CA LEU A 508 38.25 2.19 -22.57
C LEU A 508 39.68 1.81 -22.99
N ALA A 509 40.35 0.94 -22.21
CA ALA A 509 41.69 0.46 -22.53
C ALA A 509 41.72 -0.35 -23.85
N VAL A 510 40.75 -1.26 -24.02
CA VAL A 510 40.61 -2.05 -25.26
C VAL A 510 40.30 -1.14 -26.45
N GLY A 511 39.40 -0.17 -26.30
CA GLY A 511 39.07 0.79 -27.36
C GLY A 511 40.26 1.67 -27.76
N TRP A 512 41.07 2.10 -26.78
CA TRP A 512 42.30 2.84 -27.05
C TRP A 512 43.35 2.00 -27.77
N GLN A 513 43.51 0.73 -27.37
CA GLN A 513 44.42 -0.20 -28.03
C GLN A 513 43.98 -0.53 -29.46
N ALA A 514 42.67 -0.73 -29.68
CA ALA A 514 42.11 -0.96 -31.01
C ALA A 514 42.30 0.26 -31.93
N ARG A 515 42.11 1.48 -31.41
CA ARG A 515 42.39 2.71 -32.17
C ARG A 515 43.86 2.81 -32.57
N ARG A 516 44.79 2.40 -31.70
CA ARG A 516 46.23 2.32 -31.99
C ARG A 516 46.60 1.27 -33.04
N TRP A 517 45.72 0.33 -33.36
CA TRP A 517 45.97 -0.69 -34.40
C TRP A 517 45.40 -0.28 -35.76
N ILE A 518 44.49 0.69 -35.79
CA ILE A 518 43.79 1.15 -37.00
C ILE A 518 44.41 2.46 -37.55
N CYS A 519 45.04 3.26 -36.68
CA CYS A 519 45.88 4.40 -37.03
C CYS A 519 47.34 3.97 -37.09
#